data_AF-T0GJJ2-F1
#
_entry.id   AF-T0GJJ2-F1
#
_cell.length_a   1.000
_cell.length_b   1.000
_cell.length_c   1.000
_cell.angle_alpha   90.00
_cell.angle_beta   90.00
_cell.angle_gamma   90.00
#
_symmetry.space_group_name_H-M   'P 1'
#
loop_
_entity.id
_entity.type
_entity.pdbx_description
1 polymer ?
#
loop_
_entity_poly.entity_id
_entity_poly.type
_entity_poly.pdbx_seq_one_letter_code
_entity_poly.pdbx_strand_id
1 'polypeptide(L)'
;RPEVRGGLLVAAAFFLLFLGWAAFARLDAAALAPGRTTVAGQRQSVQHRDGGIVAAILVKEGQTVRQGEVLVRLAAPAVAAQERVLASQAIWLIAQRARLRAEQAGVGMETPVEFRNLTGDDRADAQAAMRAQRAQMAARSALLGTQQGVAMHEGSQAGSQAAGYREQVASVIEQERLITDELESLRTVAEKGFVSKTRIRALERAKADLIGQRGRLRAARDSAANMVGEARLKALEAKQNLEEKIASELRDTQALLGDVLPKWGAARDELARTQVRAPVSGTVVGLGVHTVGGVIAAGQTLMDIVPRHSAVVIEARFSPTDVDDLAVGQKAEIRFAGFPGRSLPIIEGKVTRISADSFVEEKTGIAYFAGEVTIAPDQIALIRRYREGDFAMKPGMPVEVVVPLRRRTALQYMVDPLTDSMWRSFREQ
;
A
#
# COMPACT_ATOMS: atom_id res chain seq x y z
N ARG A 1 -52.71 -38.74 71.11
CA ARG A 1 -51.91 -38.16 72.20
C ARG A 1 -51.61 -36.70 71.86
N PRO A 2 -52.21 -35.73 72.57
CA PRO A 2 -52.06 -34.30 72.28
C PRO A 2 -50.62 -33.81 72.43
N GLU A 3 -49.78 -34.49 73.21
CA GLU A 3 -48.38 -34.09 73.43
C GLU A 3 -47.51 -34.27 72.15
N VAL A 4 -47.75 -35.33 71.39
CA VAL A 4 -47.03 -35.59 70.11
C VAL A 4 -47.40 -34.55 69.05
N ARG A 5 -48.67 -34.12 69.01
CA ARG A 5 -49.13 -33.08 68.07
C ARG A 5 -48.58 -31.70 68.44
N GLY A 6 -48.46 -31.38 69.73
CA GLY A 6 -47.81 -30.16 70.20
C GLY A 6 -46.32 -30.11 69.86
N GLY A 7 -45.60 -31.21 70.11
CA GLY A 7 -44.17 -31.32 69.74
C GLY A 7 -43.93 -31.20 68.23
N LEU A 8 -44.79 -31.81 67.41
CA LEU A 8 -44.68 -31.71 65.95
C LEU A 8 -44.95 -30.28 65.44
N LEU A 9 -45.89 -29.56 66.06
CA LEU A 9 -46.18 -28.16 65.74
C LEU A 9 -45.03 -27.22 66.10
N VAL A 10 -44.41 -27.42 67.26
CA VAL A 10 -43.25 -26.62 67.69
C VAL A 10 -42.04 -26.89 66.79
N ALA A 11 -41.79 -28.15 66.43
CA ALA A 11 -40.73 -28.50 65.48
C ALA A 11 -41.00 -27.90 64.09
N ALA A 12 -42.23 -27.99 63.58
CA ALA A 12 -42.60 -27.39 62.29
C ALA A 12 -42.46 -25.86 62.31
N ALA A 13 -42.88 -25.19 63.38
CA ALA A 13 -42.71 -23.75 63.55
C ALA A 13 -41.23 -23.35 63.62
N PHE A 14 -40.40 -24.11 64.33
CA PHE A 14 -38.94 -23.87 64.38
C PHE A 14 -38.30 -24.01 63.00
N PHE A 15 -38.60 -25.07 62.26
CA PHE A 15 -38.07 -25.25 60.90
C PHE A 15 -38.59 -24.18 59.94
N LEU A 16 -39.85 -23.77 60.02
CA LEU A 16 -40.39 -22.68 59.20
C LEU A 16 -39.75 -21.33 59.52
N LEU A 17 -39.51 -21.04 60.80
CA LEU A 17 -38.85 -19.81 61.23
C LEU A 17 -37.35 -19.81 60.83
N PHE A 18 -36.67 -20.95 61.00
CA PHE A 18 -35.25 -21.11 60.66
C PHE A 18 -35.03 -21.10 59.14
N LEU A 19 -35.83 -21.84 58.36
CA LEU A 19 -35.77 -21.81 56.90
C LEU A 19 -36.20 -20.46 56.34
N GLY A 20 -37.21 -19.81 56.95
CA GLY A 20 -37.58 -18.43 56.65
C GLY A 20 -36.42 -17.48 56.88
N TRP A 21 -35.78 -17.53 58.05
CA TRP A 21 -34.60 -16.71 58.35
C TRP A 21 -33.42 -17.02 57.43
N ALA A 22 -33.11 -18.30 57.20
CA ALA A 22 -32.01 -18.73 56.34
C ALA A 22 -32.22 -18.34 54.86
N ALA A 23 -33.47 -18.20 54.41
CA ALA A 23 -33.81 -17.68 53.09
C ALA A 23 -33.61 -16.16 52.97
N PHE A 24 -33.62 -15.41 54.08
CA PHE A 24 -33.39 -13.95 54.08
C PHE A 24 -31.98 -13.55 54.56
N ALA A 25 -31.29 -14.41 55.30
CA ALA A 25 -29.94 -14.18 55.80
C ALA A 25 -28.92 -14.23 54.65
N ARG A 26 -28.46 -13.05 54.22
CA ARG A 26 -27.43 -12.90 53.19
C ARG A 26 -26.05 -13.08 53.80
N LEU A 27 -25.27 -13.99 53.25
CA LEU A 27 -23.86 -14.17 53.59
C LEU A 27 -23.03 -13.37 52.59
N ASP A 28 -22.14 -12.53 53.10
CA ASP A 28 -21.13 -11.85 52.28
C ASP A 28 -19.95 -12.80 52.10
N ALA A 29 -19.74 -13.27 50.87
CA ALA A 29 -18.60 -14.09 50.48
C ALA A 29 -17.60 -13.22 49.70
N ALA A 30 -16.31 -13.50 49.86
CA ALA A 30 -15.26 -12.80 49.13
C ALA A 30 -14.19 -13.79 48.65
N ALA A 31 -13.78 -13.65 47.39
CA ALA A 31 -12.65 -14.38 46.84
C ALA A 31 -11.35 -13.69 47.26
N LEU A 32 -10.49 -14.44 47.93
CA LEU A 32 -9.16 -14.01 48.35
C LEU A 32 -8.15 -14.50 47.31
N ALA A 33 -7.51 -13.58 46.60
CA ALA A 33 -6.58 -13.90 45.55
C ALA A 33 -5.21 -13.27 45.81
N PRO A 34 -4.17 -14.07 46.10
CA PRO A 34 -2.81 -13.55 46.14
C PRO A 34 -2.41 -13.10 44.73
N GLY A 35 -1.79 -11.93 44.64
CA GLY A 35 -1.42 -11.32 43.39
C GLY A 35 -0.08 -10.59 43.46
N ARG A 36 0.35 -10.11 42.30
CA ARG A 36 1.55 -9.28 42.16
C ARG A 36 1.28 -8.13 41.22
N THR A 37 1.92 -6.99 41.46
CA THR A 37 1.90 -5.89 40.50
C THR A 37 2.70 -6.28 39.25
N THR A 38 2.12 -6.11 38.08
CA THR A 38 2.77 -6.31 36.79
C THR A 38 2.54 -5.09 35.90
N VAL A 39 3.33 -4.96 34.86
CA VAL A 39 3.23 -3.86 33.91
C VAL A 39 2.20 -4.24 32.86
N ALA A 40 1.16 -3.43 32.64
CA ALA A 40 0.17 -3.68 31.60
C ALA A 40 0.81 -3.51 30.23
N GLY A 41 1.15 -4.62 29.60
CA GLY A 41 1.76 -4.62 28.28
C GLY A 41 2.75 -5.75 28.18
N GLN A 42 2.55 -6.59 27.17
CA GLN A 42 3.51 -7.62 26.82
C GLN A 42 4.80 -6.95 26.32
N ARG A 43 5.95 -7.51 26.72
CA ARG A 43 7.25 -7.15 26.16
C ARG A 43 7.16 -7.28 24.64
N GLN A 44 7.61 -6.26 23.92
CA GLN A 44 7.59 -6.28 22.46
C GLN A 44 8.95 -6.73 21.96
N SER A 45 9.03 -7.98 21.51
CA SER A 45 10.26 -8.53 20.93
C SER A 45 10.53 -7.91 19.56
N VAL A 46 11.72 -7.33 19.42
CA VAL A 46 12.23 -6.80 18.16
C VAL A 46 13.05 -7.89 17.49
N GLN A 47 12.51 -8.43 16.41
CA GLN A 47 13.14 -9.47 15.59
C GLN A 47 13.46 -8.91 14.20
N HIS A 48 14.43 -9.53 13.53
CA HIS A 48 14.74 -9.18 12.14
C HIS A 48 14.48 -10.35 11.20
N ARG A 49 13.59 -10.16 10.23
CA ARG A 49 13.09 -11.22 9.35
C ARG A 49 14.17 -11.85 8.48
N ASP A 50 15.02 -11.03 7.87
CA ASP A 50 15.90 -11.46 6.77
C ASP A 50 17.31 -11.84 7.26
N GLY A 51 17.71 -11.41 8.45
CA GLY A 51 19.08 -11.57 8.96
C GLY A 51 20.08 -10.60 8.32
N GLY A 52 21.37 -10.75 8.62
CA GLY A 52 22.42 -9.90 8.04
C GLY A 52 23.61 -9.64 8.95
N ILE A 53 24.53 -8.79 8.48
CA ILE A 53 25.72 -8.39 9.24
C ILE A 53 25.41 -7.08 9.96
N VAL A 54 25.71 -6.99 11.25
CA VAL A 54 25.48 -5.79 12.06
C VAL A 54 26.50 -4.72 11.69
N ALA A 55 26.04 -3.61 11.10
CA ALA A 55 26.90 -2.46 10.77
C ALA A 55 27.09 -1.52 11.97
N ALA A 56 26.02 -1.29 12.73
CA ALA A 56 26.06 -0.42 13.91
C ALA A 56 24.96 -0.80 14.90
N ILE A 57 25.30 -0.74 16.19
CA ILE A 57 24.35 -0.87 17.31
C ILE A 57 24.22 0.52 17.91
N LEU A 58 23.03 1.12 17.82
CA LEU A 58 22.78 2.52 18.21
C LEU A 58 22.18 2.65 19.61
N VAL A 59 21.94 1.51 20.29
CA VAL A 59 21.30 1.45 21.60
C VAL A 59 22.10 0.61 22.58
N LYS A 60 21.86 0.85 23.87
CA LYS A 60 22.46 0.12 24.99
C LYS A 60 21.38 -0.54 25.84
N GLU A 61 21.77 -1.58 26.57
CA GLU A 61 20.91 -2.23 27.57
C GLU A 61 20.40 -1.20 28.60
N GLY A 62 19.09 -1.21 28.88
CA GLY A 62 18.45 -0.25 29.78
C GLY A 62 18.24 1.16 29.20
N GLN A 63 18.64 1.40 27.95
CA GLN A 63 18.40 2.68 27.28
C GLN A 63 16.91 2.87 26.96
N THR A 64 16.44 4.10 27.16
CA THR A 64 15.14 4.54 26.68
C THR A 64 15.17 4.82 25.18
N VAL A 65 14.16 4.36 24.45
CA VAL A 65 13.97 4.63 23.02
C VAL A 65 12.56 5.14 22.72
N ARG A 66 12.42 5.89 21.63
CA ARG A 66 11.14 6.34 21.08
C ARG A 66 10.68 5.42 19.96
N GLN A 67 9.38 5.33 19.74
CA GLN A 67 8.81 4.62 18.59
C GLN A 67 9.41 5.17 17.28
N GLY A 68 9.84 4.26 16.40
CA GLY A 68 10.46 4.58 15.11
C GLY A 68 11.95 4.92 15.18
N GLU A 69 12.54 5.04 16.37
CA GLU A 69 13.98 5.25 16.57
C GLU A 69 14.78 4.05 16.05
N VAL A 70 15.88 4.30 15.35
CA VAL A 70 16.73 3.25 14.79
C VAL A 70 17.58 2.64 15.89
N LEU A 71 17.46 1.33 16.08
CA LEU A 71 18.12 0.56 17.14
C LEU A 71 19.40 -0.09 16.63
N VAL A 72 19.29 -0.77 15.49
CA VAL A 72 20.39 -1.51 14.86
C VAL A 72 20.37 -1.20 13.37
N ARG A 73 21.55 -1.00 12.78
CA ARG A 73 21.74 -0.89 11.34
C ARG A 73 22.49 -2.11 10.86
N LEU A 74 21.99 -2.72 9.79
CA LEU A 74 22.61 -3.84 9.13
C LEU A 74 23.38 -3.38 7.89
N ALA A 75 24.49 -4.05 7.58
CA ALA A 75 25.23 -3.86 6.36
C ALA A 75 24.54 -4.64 5.24
N ALA A 76 24.01 -3.92 4.25
CA ALA A 76 23.34 -4.53 3.11
C ALA A 76 23.76 -3.84 1.79
N PRO A 77 25.06 -3.88 1.41
CA PRO A 77 25.53 -3.24 0.19
C PRO A 77 24.88 -3.83 -1.06
N ALA A 78 24.58 -5.13 -1.07
CA ALA A 78 23.89 -5.80 -2.18
C ALA A 78 22.45 -5.30 -2.34
N VAL A 79 21.69 -5.16 -1.25
CA VAL A 79 20.31 -4.66 -1.27
C VAL A 79 20.28 -3.20 -1.71
N ALA A 80 21.21 -2.37 -1.22
CA ALA A 80 21.33 -0.98 -1.64
C ALA A 80 21.69 -0.85 -3.14
N ALA A 81 22.61 -1.68 -3.63
CA ALA A 81 22.96 -1.68 -5.05
C ALA A 81 21.78 -2.14 -5.93
N GLN A 82 21.06 -3.18 -5.51
CA GLN A 82 19.90 -3.69 -6.23
C GLN A 82 18.76 -2.66 -6.29
N GLU A 83 18.46 -2.00 -5.16
CA GLU A 83 17.48 -0.91 -5.09
C GLU A 83 17.89 0.23 -6.02
N ARG A 84 19.18 0.62 -6.02
CA ARG A 84 19.70 1.69 -6.87
C ARG A 84 19.54 1.41 -8.36
N VAL A 85 19.82 0.17 -8.79
CA VAL A 85 19.63 -0.25 -10.19
C VAL A 85 18.16 -0.17 -10.60
N LEU A 86 17.26 -0.68 -9.74
CA LEU A 86 15.82 -0.63 -9.99
C LEU A 86 15.28 0.81 -10.00
N ALA A 87 15.78 1.68 -9.10
CA ALA A 87 15.44 3.10 -9.07
C ALA A 87 15.83 3.79 -10.38
N SER A 88 17.07 3.62 -10.84
CA SER A 88 17.53 4.18 -12.13
C SER A 88 16.66 3.72 -13.29
N GLN A 89 16.33 2.42 -13.34
CA GLN A 89 15.51 1.85 -14.40
C GLN A 89 14.08 2.40 -14.36
N ALA A 90 13.47 2.47 -13.17
CA ALA A 90 12.14 3.02 -12.98
C ALA A 90 12.08 4.51 -13.39
N ILE A 91 13.05 5.32 -12.94
CA ILE A 91 13.15 6.73 -13.29
C ILE A 91 13.27 6.90 -14.80
N TRP A 92 14.12 6.11 -15.45
CA TRP A 92 14.28 6.19 -16.91
C TRP A 92 12.98 5.86 -17.65
N LEU A 93 12.30 4.77 -17.26
CA LEU A 93 11.05 4.34 -17.88
C LEU A 93 9.90 5.33 -17.62
N ILE A 94 9.84 5.96 -16.43
CA ILE A 94 8.84 6.99 -16.12
C ILE A 94 9.03 8.21 -17.05
N ALA A 95 10.29 8.64 -17.24
CA ALA A 95 10.60 9.73 -18.17
C ALA A 95 10.27 9.34 -19.62
N GLN A 96 10.60 8.12 -20.05
CA GLN A 96 10.27 7.61 -21.38
C GLN A 96 8.76 7.60 -21.63
N ARG A 97 7.97 7.12 -20.67
CA ARG A 97 6.50 7.15 -20.72
C ARG A 97 5.97 8.58 -20.87
N ALA A 98 6.55 9.54 -20.15
CA ALA A 98 6.15 10.93 -20.24
C ALA A 98 6.44 11.54 -21.62
N ARG A 99 7.61 11.24 -22.22
CA ARG A 99 7.92 11.61 -23.61
C ARG A 99 6.89 11.02 -24.57
N LEU A 100 6.65 9.72 -24.49
CA LEU A 100 5.76 9.01 -25.42
C LEU A 100 4.32 9.52 -25.34
N ARG A 101 3.81 9.83 -24.13
CA ARG A 101 2.50 10.45 -23.96
C ARG A 101 2.44 11.86 -24.55
N ALA A 102 3.51 12.65 -24.37
CA ALA A 102 3.60 13.99 -24.94
C ALA A 102 3.64 13.94 -26.47
N GLU A 103 4.44 13.04 -27.06
CA GLU A 103 4.48 12.81 -28.51
C GLU A 103 3.14 12.33 -29.06
N GLN A 104 2.45 11.41 -28.38
CA GLN A 104 1.13 10.92 -28.78
C GLN A 104 0.07 12.04 -28.76
N ALA A 105 0.12 12.93 -27.76
CA ALA A 105 -0.81 14.04 -27.65
C ALA A 105 -0.41 15.28 -28.49
N GLY A 106 0.80 15.29 -29.07
CA GLY A 106 1.32 16.44 -29.81
C GLY A 106 1.62 17.66 -28.94
N VAL A 107 1.91 17.47 -27.66
CA VAL A 107 2.19 18.55 -26.68
C VAL A 107 3.62 18.45 -26.14
N GLY A 108 4.07 19.49 -25.44
CA GLY A 108 5.38 19.48 -24.79
C GLY A 108 5.47 18.49 -23.62
N MET A 109 6.68 17.98 -23.36
CA MET A 109 6.92 17.04 -22.26
C MET A 109 6.91 17.74 -20.89
N GLU A 110 5.88 17.44 -20.09
CA GLU A 110 5.77 17.87 -18.70
C GLU A 110 6.56 16.95 -17.74
N THR A 111 6.87 17.45 -16.55
CA THR A 111 7.56 16.68 -15.52
C THR A 111 6.57 15.72 -14.82
N PRO A 112 6.86 14.41 -14.76
CA PRO A 112 6.02 13.43 -14.06
C PRO A 112 5.78 13.78 -12.59
N VAL A 113 4.58 13.47 -12.09
CA VAL A 113 4.21 13.72 -10.68
C VAL A 113 5.05 12.89 -9.71
N GLU A 114 5.49 11.71 -10.16
CA GLU A 114 6.35 10.79 -9.41
C GLU A 114 7.71 11.40 -9.07
N PHE A 115 8.17 12.39 -9.86
CA PHE A 115 9.47 13.04 -9.65
C PHE A 115 9.43 14.19 -8.64
N ARG A 116 8.24 14.64 -8.20
CA ARG A 116 8.10 15.83 -7.32
C ARG A 116 8.77 15.62 -5.96
N ASN A 117 8.73 14.40 -5.44
CA ASN A 117 9.23 14.06 -4.10
C ASN A 117 10.61 13.40 -4.12
N LEU A 118 11.25 13.26 -5.29
CA LEU A 118 12.60 12.69 -5.37
C LEU A 118 13.64 13.66 -4.79
N THR A 119 14.64 13.11 -4.10
CA THR A 119 15.70 13.84 -3.40
C THR A 119 17.05 13.16 -3.65
N GLY A 120 18.16 13.91 -3.49
CA GLY A 120 19.51 13.36 -3.66
C GLY A 120 19.77 12.84 -5.08
N ASP A 121 20.40 11.67 -5.17
CA ASP A 121 20.80 11.04 -6.43
C ASP A 121 19.62 10.75 -7.35
N ASP A 122 18.47 10.32 -6.82
CA ASP A 122 17.27 10.05 -7.61
C ASP A 122 16.78 11.30 -8.37
N ARG A 123 16.93 12.48 -7.77
CA ARG A 123 16.58 13.74 -8.43
C ARG A 123 17.56 14.05 -9.56
N ALA A 124 18.85 13.79 -9.37
CA ALA A 124 19.86 14.01 -10.40
C ALA A 124 19.62 13.08 -11.61
N ASP A 125 19.32 11.81 -11.35
CA ASP A 125 18.95 10.83 -12.36
C ASP A 125 17.68 11.23 -13.10
N ALA A 126 16.64 11.66 -12.39
CA ALA A 126 15.40 12.12 -13.00
C ALA A 126 15.64 13.34 -13.91
N GLN A 127 16.49 14.29 -13.51
CA GLN A 127 16.84 15.43 -14.36
C GLN A 127 17.63 15.00 -15.60
N ALA A 128 18.59 14.08 -15.46
CA ALA A 128 19.34 13.54 -16.58
C ALA A 128 18.41 12.80 -17.57
N ALA A 129 17.52 11.95 -17.05
CA ALA A 129 16.51 11.25 -17.80
C ALA A 129 15.59 12.22 -18.57
N MET A 130 15.06 13.24 -17.91
CA MET A 130 14.20 14.24 -18.55
C MET A 130 14.93 15.00 -19.67
N ARG A 131 16.21 15.37 -19.48
CA ARG A 131 17.01 16.03 -20.53
C ARG A 131 17.19 15.12 -21.74
N ALA A 132 17.56 13.86 -21.53
CA ALA A 132 17.76 12.90 -22.62
C ALA A 132 16.44 12.66 -23.40
N GLN A 133 15.32 12.49 -22.69
CA GLN A 133 14.02 12.28 -23.31
C GLN A 133 13.54 13.50 -24.12
N ARG A 134 13.74 14.73 -23.62
CA ARG A 134 13.42 15.95 -24.38
C ARG A 134 14.28 16.09 -25.64
N ALA A 135 15.56 15.78 -25.56
CA ALA A 135 16.46 15.80 -26.72
C ALA A 135 16.02 14.78 -27.77
N GLN A 136 15.65 13.56 -27.35
CA GLN A 136 15.13 12.52 -28.25
C GLN A 136 13.81 12.95 -28.91
N MET A 137 12.89 13.56 -28.15
CA MET A 137 11.63 14.07 -28.68
C MET A 137 11.85 15.11 -29.78
N ALA A 138 12.72 16.09 -29.53
CA ALA A 138 13.05 17.12 -30.51
C ALA A 138 13.72 16.54 -31.77
N ALA A 139 14.59 15.55 -31.60
CA ALA A 139 15.23 14.85 -32.73
C ALA A 139 14.20 14.10 -33.60
N ARG A 140 13.22 13.41 -32.98
CA ARG A 140 12.15 12.71 -33.72
C ARG A 140 11.22 13.68 -34.44
N SER A 141 10.83 14.78 -33.80
CA SER A 141 9.99 15.79 -34.46
C SER A 141 10.71 16.45 -35.64
N ALA A 142 12.01 16.74 -35.49
CA ALA A 142 12.84 17.29 -36.57
C ALA A 142 13.00 16.31 -37.74
N LEU A 143 13.14 15.01 -37.45
CA LEU A 143 13.21 13.97 -38.47
C LEU A 143 11.89 13.87 -39.25
N LEU A 144 10.74 13.83 -38.56
CA LEU A 144 9.43 13.83 -39.21
C LEU A 144 9.24 15.08 -40.09
N GLY A 145 9.59 16.26 -39.56
CA GLY A 145 9.52 17.52 -40.31
C GLY A 145 10.39 17.49 -41.57
N THR A 146 11.61 16.94 -41.48
CA THR A 146 12.50 16.76 -42.64
C THR A 146 11.89 15.82 -43.68
N GLN A 147 11.37 14.65 -43.26
CA GLN A 147 10.75 13.68 -44.17
C GLN A 147 9.52 14.25 -44.89
N GLN A 148 8.66 14.94 -44.15
CA GLN A 148 7.50 15.62 -44.73
C GLN A 148 7.92 16.75 -45.67
N GLY A 149 8.94 17.53 -45.30
CA GLY A 149 9.51 18.58 -46.14
C GLY A 149 10.02 18.05 -47.48
N VAL A 150 10.81 16.96 -47.46
CA VAL A 150 11.31 16.32 -48.69
C VAL A 150 10.15 15.86 -49.58
N ALA A 151 9.18 15.15 -49.01
CA ALA A 151 8.01 14.70 -49.77
C ALA A 151 7.19 15.88 -50.35
N MET A 152 7.00 16.95 -49.58
CA MET A 152 6.33 18.16 -50.07
C MET A 152 7.10 18.86 -51.19
N HIS A 153 8.43 18.91 -51.11
CA HIS A 153 9.27 19.46 -52.18
C HIS A 153 9.16 18.65 -53.47
N GLU A 154 9.22 17.31 -53.40
CA GLU A 154 9.00 16.42 -54.55
C GLU A 154 7.61 16.67 -55.18
N GLY A 155 6.56 16.76 -54.35
CA GLY A 155 5.21 17.06 -54.80
C GLY A 155 5.07 18.44 -55.47
N SER A 156 5.74 19.46 -54.94
CA SER A 156 5.74 20.81 -55.53
C SER A 156 6.44 20.83 -56.89
N GLN A 157 7.55 20.09 -57.04
CA GLN A 157 8.27 19.97 -58.30
C GLN A 157 7.42 19.25 -59.36
N ALA A 158 6.80 18.12 -59.01
CA ALA A 158 5.88 17.40 -59.88
C ALA A 158 4.66 18.25 -60.27
N GLY A 159 4.11 19.03 -59.33
CA GLY A 159 3.01 19.95 -59.60
C GLY A 159 3.38 21.06 -60.59
N SER A 160 4.60 21.59 -60.49
CA SER A 160 5.13 22.59 -61.43
C SER A 160 5.30 22.01 -62.84
N GLN A 161 5.79 20.76 -62.95
CA GLN A 161 5.87 20.06 -64.23
C GLN A 161 4.49 19.80 -64.84
N ALA A 162 3.52 19.35 -64.04
CA ALA A 162 2.14 19.15 -64.47
C ALA A 162 1.50 20.45 -64.98
N ALA A 163 1.77 21.58 -64.33
CA ALA A 163 1.36 22.90 -64.82
C ALA A 163 2.02 23.26 -66.15
N GLY A 164 3.32 23.01 -66.31
CA GLY A 164 4.02 23.21 -67.59
C GLY A 164 3.43 22.39 -68.74
N TYR A 165 3.14 21.10 -68.52
CA TYR A 165 2.46 20.27 -69.52
C TYR A 165 1.04 20.74 -69.81
N ARG A 166 0.32 21.30 -68.82
CA ARG A 166 -1.01 21.87 -69.02
C ARG A 166 -0.99 23.02 -70.04
N GLU A 167 -0.01 23.92 -69.92
CA GLU A 167 0.13 25.03 -70.86
C GLU A 167 0.55 24.55 -72.26
N GLN A 168 1.41 23.54 -72.35
CA GLN A 168 1.74 22.92 -73.64
C GLN A 168 0.51 22.26 -74.29
N VAL A 169 -0.32 21.57 -73.51
CA VAL A 169 -1.59 21.01 -73.99
C VAL A 169 -2.52 22.12 -74.50
N ALA A 170 -2.63 23.25 -73.79
CA ALA A 170 -3.44 24.38 -74.23
C ALA A 170 -2.94 24.98 -75.56
N SER A 171 -1.62 25.13 -75.70
CA SER A 171 -0.99 25.61 -76.94
C SER A 171 -1.26 24.68 -78.12
N VAL A 172 -1.12 23.35 -77.94
CA VAL A 172 -1.42 22.37 -78.99
C VAL A 172 -2.91 22.35 -79.35
N ILE A 173 -3.81 22.53 -78.38
CA ILE A 173 -5.25 22.66 -78.64
C ILE A 173 -5.55 23.88 -79.50
N GLU A 174 -4.89 25.02 -79.25
CA GLU A 174 -5.07 26.23 -80.06
C GLU A 174 -4.52 26.05 -81.48
N GLN A 175 -3.35 25.41 -81.64
CA GLN A 175 -2.82 25.06 -82.96
C GLN A 175 -3.76 24.11 -83.73
N GLU A 176 -4.33 23.12 -83.06
CA GLU A 176 -5.31 22.19 -83.64
C GLU A 176 -6.58 22.94 -84.09
N ARG A 177 -7.04 23.93 -83.31
CA ARG A 177 -8.17 24.79 -83.66
C ARG A 177 -7.87 25.59 -84.93
N LEU A 178 -6.75 26.30 -84.98
CA LEU A 178 -6.34 27.10 -86.15
C LEU A 178 -6.22 26.26 -87.43
N ILE A 179 -5.61 25.07 -87.35
CA ILE A 179 -5.51 24.17 -88.51
C ILE A 179 -6.88 23.63 -88.92
N THR A 180 -7.79 23.41 -87.96
CA THR A 180 -9.15 22.96 -88.26
C THR A 180 -9.93 24.04 -89.01
N ASP A 181 -9.85 25.30 -88.56
CA ASP A 181 -10.48 26.44 -89.22
C ASP A 181 -9.94 26.65 -90.65
N GLU A 182 -8.61 26.53 -90.84
CA GLU A 182 -7.97 26.61 -92.16
C GLU A 182 -8.43 25.46 -93.08
N LEU A 183 -8.51 24.22 -92.55
CA LEU A 183 -9.00 23.05 -93.29
C LEU A 183 -10.45 23.22 -93.75
N GLU A 184 -11.33 23.70 -92.86
CA GLU A 184 -12.74 23.91 -93.17
C GLU A 184 -12.90 25.00 -94.25
N SER A 185 -12.19 26.12 -94.09
CA SER A 185 -12.16 27.21 -95.07
C SER A 185 -11.67 26.70 -96.44
N LEU A 186 -10.56 25.97 -96.49
CA LEU A 186 -9.99 25.47 -97.74
C LEU A 186 -10.84 24.39 -98.41
N ARG A 187 -11.59 23.58 -97.65
CA ARG A 187 -12.51 22.58 -98.22
C ARG A 187 -13.61 23.23 -99.06
N THR A 188 -14.23 24.30 -98.55
CA THR A 188 -15.28 25.04 -99.30
C THR A 188 -14.76 25.67 -100.60
N VAL A 189 -13.49 26.07 -100.62
CA VAL A 189 -12.84 26.67 -101.81
C VAL A 189 -12.33 25.59 -102.78
N ALA A 190 -11.90 24.43 -102.27
CA ALA A 190 -11.46 23.30 -103.08
C ALA A 190 -12.60 22.64 -103.86
N GLU A 191 -13.83 22.64 -103.32
CA GLU A 191 -15.04 22.20 -104.05
C GLU A 191 -15.29 23.02 -105.32
N LYS A 192 -14.84 24.28 -105.34
CA LYS A 192 -14.89 25.18 -106.50
C LYS A 192 -13.67 25.03 -107.44
N GLY A 193 -12.75 24.11 -107.15
CA GLY A 193 -11.59 23.77 -108.00
C GLY A 193 -10.32 24.61 -107.78
N PHE A 194 -10.31 25.56 -106.84
CA PHE A 194 -9.22 26.54 -106.68
C PHE A 194 -8.08 26.12 -105.76
N VAL A 195 -8.14 24.94 -105.12
CA VAL A 195 -7.11 24.44 -104.19
C VAL A 195 -6.79 22.98 -104.47
N SER A 196 -5.50 22.62 -104.43
CA SER A 196 -5.04 21.23 -104.62
C SER A 196 -5.41 20.32 -103.45
N LYS A 197 -5.93 19.11 -103.77
CA LYS A 197 -6.19 18.05 -102.78
C LYS A 197 -4.95 17.70 -101.94
N THR A 198 -3.74 17.83 -102.49
CA THR A 198 -2.48 17.59 -101.78
C THR A 198 -2.29 18.53 -100.59
N ARG A 199 -2.71 19.80 -100.71
CA ARG A 199 -2.63 20.79 -99.62
C ARG A 199 -3.58 20.43 -98.48
N ILE A 200 -4.82 20.02 -98.78
CA ILE A 200 -5.77 19.54 -97.78
C ILE A 200 -5.22 18.32 -97.03
N ARG A 201 -4.72 17.31 -97.76
CA ARG A 201 -4.14 16.10 -97.14
C ARG A 201 -2.90 16.40 -96.30
N ALA A 202 -2.12 17.43 -96.64
CA ALA A 202 -1.00 17.87 -95.82
C ALA A 202 -1.47 18.46 -94.47
N LEU A 203 -2.48 19.32 -94.49
CA LEU A 203 -3.07 19.89 -93.27
C LEU A 203 -3.78 18.83 -92.41
N GLU A 204 -4.45 17.85 -93.03
CA GLU A 204 -5.05 16.72 -92.30
C GLU A 204 -3.99 15.89 -91.56
N ARG A 205 -2.84 15.62 -92.18
CA ARG A 205 -1.71 14.95 -91.51
C ARG A 205 -1.17 15.80 -90.36
N ALA A 206 -0.96 17.10 -90.58
CA ALA A 206 -0.51 18.01 -89.53
C ALA A 206 -1.48 18.03 -88.33
N LYS A 207 -2.80 18.04 -88.58
CA LYS A 207 -3.82 17.92 -87.52
C LYS A 207 -3.71 16.59 -86.78
N ALA A 208 -3.55 15.47 -87.50
CA ALA A 208 -3.38 14.16 -86.88
C ALA A 208 -2.11 14.10 -85.99
N ASP A 209 -1.01 14.71 -86.44
CA ASP A 209 0.23 14.81 -85.66
C ASP A 209 0.04 15.64 -84.38
N LEU A 210 -0.69 16.77 -84.44
CA LEU A 210 -1.04 17.58 -83.27
C LEU A 210 -1.92 16.81 -82.28
N ILE A 211 -2.91 16.05 -82.77
CA ILE A 211 -3.74 15.18 -81.91
C ILE A 211 -2.87 14.15 -81.18
N GLY A 212 -1.91 13.54 -81.88
CA GLY A 212 -0.95 12.61 -81.29
C GLY A 212 -0.04 13.28 -80.24
N GLN A 213 0.46 14.48 -80.52
CA GLN A 213 1.24 15.29 -79.58
C GLN A 213 0.43 15.65 -78.33
N ARG A 214 -0.81 16.12 -78.50
CA ARG A 214 -1.74 16.41 -77.41
C ARG A 214 -1.96 15.20 -76.51
N GLY A 215 -2.14 14.01 -77.11
CA GLY A 215 -2.27 12.75 -76.36
C GLY A 215 -1.06 12.46 -75.48
N ARG A 216 0.16 12.58 -76.04
CA ARG A 216 1.41 12.38 -75.28
C ARG A 216 1.57 13.38 -74.13
N LEU A 217 1.28 14.66 -74.38
CA LEU A 217 1.37 15.71 -73.34
C LEU A 217 0.33 15.54 -72.24
N ARG A 218 -0.89 15.11 -72.58
CA ARG A 218 -1.92 14.78 -71.58
C ARG A 218 -1.48 13.63 -70.68
N ALA A 219 -0.93 12.55 -71.26
CA ALA A 219 -0.39 11.44 -70.48
C ALA A 219 0.76 11.88 -69.56
N ALA A 220 1.66 12.75 -70.04
CA ALA A 220 2.76 13.29 -69.23
C ALA A 220 2.24 14.18 -68.07
N ARG A 221 1.25 15.04 -68.33
CA ARG A 221 0.57 15.85 -67.30
C ARG A 221 -0.05 14.97 -66.22
N ASP A 222 -0.77 13.92 -66.62
CA ASP A 222 -1.49 13.05 -65.68
C ASP A 222 -0.53 12.22 -64.84
N SER A 223 0.56 11.73 -65.45
CA SER A 223 1.66 11.08 -64.73
C SER A 223 2.29 12.00 -63.67
N ALA A 224 2.63 13.24 -64.05
CA ALA A 224 3.16 14.23 -63.12
C ALA A 224 2.15 14.58 -62.00
N ALA A 225 0.85 14.66 -62.31
CA ALA A 225 -0.19 14.88 -61.32
C ALA A 225 -0.32 13.70 -60.33
N ASN A 226 -0.17 12.46 -60.79
CA ASN A 226 -0.16 11.28 -59.92
C ASN A 226 1.02 11.30 -58.94
N MET A 227 2.20 11.72 -59.38
CA MET A 227 3.37 11.88 -58.51
C MET A 227 3.13 12.87 -57.36
N VAL A 228 2.31 13.91 -57.56
CA VAL A 228 1.88 14.81 -56.46
C VAL A 228 1.06 14.06 -55.43
N GLY A 229 0.17 13.16 -55.87
CA GLY A 229 -0.61 12.30 -54.99
C GLY A 229 0.28 11.34 -54.19
N GLU A 230 1.22 10.67 -54.85
CA GLU A 230 2.18 9.76 -54.21
C GLU A 230 3.04 10.48 -53.16
N ALA A 231 3.54 11.68 -53.48
CA ALA A 231 4.30 12.49 -52.54
C ALA A 231 3.50 12.84 -51.27
N ARG A 232 2.21 13.16 -51.40
CA ARG A 232 1.33 13.39 -50.24
C ARG A 232 1.11 12.13 -49.41
N LEU A 233 0.94 10.99 -50.05
CA LEU A 233 0.79 9.70 -49.37
C LEU A 233 2.06 9.34 -48.58
N LYS A 234 3.26 9.55 -49.15
CA LYS A 234 4.53 9.36 -48.44
C LYS A 234 4.65 10.22 -47.18
N ALA A 235 4.22 11.50 -47.25
CA ALA A 235 4.24 12.39 -46.09
C ALA A 235 3.28 11.94 -44.97
N LEU A 236 2.13 11.37 -45.35
CA LEU A 236 1.16 10.80 -44.42
C LEU A 236 1.68 9.49 -43.81
N GLU A 237 2.27 8.63 -44.63
CA GLU A 237 2.88 7.36 -44.21
C GLU A 237 4.00 7.58 -43.19
N ALA A 238 4.87 8.58 -43.39
CA ALA A 238 5.91 8.94 -42.42
C ALA A 238 5.33 9.30 -41.04
N LYS A 239 4.19 10.00 -41.02
CA LYS A 239 3.47 10.33 -39.77
C LYS A 239 2.85 9.09 -39.13
N GLN A 240 2.15 8.27 -39.90
CA GLN A 240 1.52 7.03 -39.41
C GLN A 240 2.56 6.07 -38.82
N ASN A 241 3.70 5.88 -39.51
CA ASN A 241 4.81 5.07 -39.02
C ASN A 241 5.38 5.57 -37.69
N LEU A 242 5.42 6.89 -37.48
CA LEU A 242 5.84 7.45 -36.19
C LEU A 242 4.80 7.18 -35.10
N GLU A 243 3.52 7.39 -35.39
CA GLU A 243 2.42 7.13 -34.45
C GLU A 243 2.35 5.66 -34.02
N GLU A 244 2.52 4.73 -34.96
CA GLU A 244 2.58 3.29 -34.67
C GLU A 244 3.77 2.95 -33.76
N LYS A 245 4.96 3.50 -34.05
CA LYS A 245 6.15 3.32 -33.21
C LYS A 245 5.94 3.88 -31.80
N ILE A 246 5.35 5.07 -31.67
CA ILE A 246 5.03 5.66 -30.36
C ILE A 246 4.06 4.75 -29.60
N ALA A 247 3.01 4.27 -30.25
CA ALA A 247 2.02 3.39 -29.62
C ALA A 247 2.66 2.06 -29.16
N SER A 248 3.53 1.47 -29.97
CA SER A 248 4.25 0.25 -29.59
C SER A 248 5.21 0.48 -28.43
N GLU A 249 6.09 1.49 -28.55
CA GLU A 249 7.04 1.85 -27.49
C GLU A 249 6.33 2.18 -26.17
N LEU A 250 5.15 2.82 -26.23
CA LEU A 250 4.36 3.17 -25.05
C LEU A 250 3.81 1.91 -24.37
N ARG A 251 3.26 0.95 -25.15
CA ARG A 251 2.81 -0.34 -24.60
C ARG A 251 3.96 -1.09 -23.93
N ASP A 252 5.11 -1.18 -24.58
CA ASP A 252 6.28 -1.88 -24.05
C ASP A 252 6.82 -1.20 -22.79
N THR A 253 6.93 0.14 -22.81
CA THR A 253 7.34 0.92 -21.63
C THR A 253 6.37 0.75 -20.46
N GLN A 254 5.07 0.68 -20.73
CA GLN A 254 4.05 0.43 -19.69
C GLN A 254 4.15 -0.98 -19.11
N ALA A 255 4.37 -1.99 -19.95
CA ALA A 255 4.59 -3.36 -19.49
C ALA A 255 5.84 -3.46 -18.60
N LEU A 256 6.95 -2.86 -19.03
CA LEU A 256 8.20 -2.80 -18.25
C LEU A 256 8.01 -2.05 -16.92
N LEU A 257 7.27 -0.94 -16.92
CA LEU A 257 6.94 -0.24 -15.67
C LEU A 257 6.09 -1.09 -14.73
N GLY A 258 5.16 -1.88 -15.27
CA GLY A 258 4.34 -2.82 -14.50
C GLY A 258 5.17 -3.90 -13.80
N ASP A 259 6.34 -4.27 -14.35
CA ASP A 259 7.26 -5.23 -13.76
C ASP A 259 8.29 -4.57 -12.81
N VAL A 260 8.86 -3.43 -13.21
CA VAL A 260 9.95 -2.78 -12.46
C VAL A 260 9.43 -2.04 -11.22
N LEU A 261 8.26 -1.41 -11.26
CA LEU A 261 7.75 -0.63 -10.11
C LEU A 261 7.51 -1.50 -8.87
N PRO A 262 6.84 -2.68 -8.96
CA PRO A 262 6.71 -3.57 -7.81
C PRO A 262 8.05 -4.08 -7.28
N LYS A 263 9.00 -4.41 -8.17
CA LYS A 263 10.36 -4.85 -7.78
C LYS A 263 11.12 -3.75 -7.06
N TRP A 264 11.03 -2.51 -7.55
CA TRP A 264 11.63 -1.35 -6.90
C TRP A 264 11.02 -1.11 -5.51
N GLY A 265 9.69 -1.21 -5.38
CA GLY A 265 9.01 -1.13 -4.09
C GLY A 265 9.50 -2.20 -3.10
N ALA A 266 9.57 -3.46 -3.55
CA ALA A 266 10.06 -4.56 -2.72
C ALA A 266 11.52 -4.38 -2.26
N ALA A 267 12.40 -3.96 -3.18
CA ALA A 267 13.81 -3.68 -2.87
C ALA A 267 13.97 -2.49 -1.92
N ARG A 268 13.13 -1.45 -2.06
CA ARG A 268 13.10 -0.29 -1.16
C ARG A 268 12.63 -0.66 0.24
N ASP A 269 11.62 -1.52 0.35
CA ASP A 269 11.16 -2.04 1.64
C ASP A 269 12.21 -2.93 2.30
N GLU A 270 12.93 -3.74 1.51
CA GLU A 270 14.07 -4.53 1.99
C GLU A 270 15.20 -3.65 2.49
N LEU A 271 15.55 -2.60 1.74
CA LEU A 271 16.54 -1.62 2.17
C LEU A 271 16.10 -0.90 3.44
N ALA A 272 14.81 -0.57 3.58
CA ALA A 272 14.28 0.03 4.80
C ALA A 272 14.38 -0.91 6.01
N ARG A 273 14.18 -2.23 5.82
CA ARG A 273 14.31 -3.25 6.87
C ARG A 273 15.74 -3.43 7.39
N THR A 274 16.77 -2.98 6.65
CA THR A 274 18.16 -2.95 7.14
C THR A 274 18.34 -2.04 8.36
N GLN A 275 17.42 -1.09 8.55
CA GLN A 275 17.35 -0.26 9.73
C GLN A 275 16.27 -0.82 10.66
N VAL A 276 16.68 -1.56 11.68
CA VAL A 276 15.78 -2.09 12.70
C VAL A 276 15.33 -0.94 13.59
N ARG A 277 14.01 -0.72 13.68
CA ARG A 277 13.39 0.39 14.43
C ARG A 277 12.57 -0.10 15.60
N ALA A 278 12.42 0.74 16.62
CA ALA A 278 11.57 0.46 17.77
C ALA A 278 10.07 0.45 17.39
N PRO A 279 9.33 -0.64 17.61
CA PRO A 279 7.88 -0.68 17.38
C PRO A 279 7.10 0.22 18.36
N VAL A 280 7.62 0.41 19.59
CA VAL A 280 6.99 1.19 20.66
C VAL A 280 8.03 2.00 21.43
N SER A 281 7.60 3.07 22.09
CA SER A 281 8.46 3.84 23.00
C SER A 281 8.61 3.11 24.34
N GLY A 282 9.84 2.87 24.79
CA GLY A 282 10.07 2.06 25.99
C GLY A 282 11.54 1.98 26.40
N THR A 283 11.85 1.03 27.27
CA THR A 283 13.21 0.70 27.69
C THR A 283 13.65 -0.60 27.01
N VAL A 284 14.86 -0.60 26.45
CA VAL A 284 15.48 -1.79 25.84
C VAL A 284 15.93 -2.75 26.93
N VAL A 285 15.53 -4.02 26.78
CA VAL A 285 15.89 -5.13 27.69
C VAL A 285 16.28 -6.35 26.86
N GLY A 286 17.28 -7.11 27.31
CA GLY A 286 17.68 -8.36 26.68
C GLY A 286 18.33 -8.15 25.32
N LEU A 287 19.21 -7.17 25.18
CA LEU A 287 19.99 -6.94 23.97
C LEU A 287 20.84 -8.19 23.66
N GLY A 288 20.47 -8.94 22.63
CA GLY A 288 21.17 -10.15 22.19
C GLY A 288 22.30 -9.89 21.19
N VAL A 289 22.45 -8.66 20.72
CA VAL A 289 23.49 -8.25 19.77
C VAL A 289 24.49 -7.33 20.46
N HIS A 290 25.73 -7.78 20.60
CA HIS A 290 26.78 -7.03 21.29
C HIS A 290 27.98 -6.67 20.39
N THR A 291 28.10 -7.30 19.23
CA THR A 291 29.27 -7.17 18.36
C THR A 291 28.90 -6.52 17.02
N VAL A 292 29.58 -5.41 16.71
CA VAL A 292 29.58 -4.85 15.35
C VAL A 292 30.35 -5.81 14.44
N GLY A 293 29.81 -6.13 13.27
CA GLY A 293 30.29 -7.18 12.37
C GLY A 293 29.76 -8.59 12.70
N GLY A 294 29.01 -8.75 13.78
CA GLY A 294 28.32 -10.00 14.09
C GLY A 294 27.23 -10.34 13.06
N VAL A 295 26.99 -11.63 12.85
CA VAL A 295 25.95 -12.13 11.94
C VAL A 295 24.70 -12.47 12.74
N ILE A 296 23.55 -11.99 12.27
CA ILE A 296 22.24 -12.34 12.81
C ILE A 296 21.48 -13.25 11.83
N ALA A 297 20.81 -14.26 12.38
CA ALA A 297 19.98 -15.18 11.61
C ALA A 297 18.60 -14.57 11.31
N ALA A 298 17.95 -15.10 10.28
CA ALA A 298 16.56 -14.78 9.95
C ALA A 298 15.62 -15.13 11.11
N GLY A 299 14.77 -14.19 11.53
CA GLY A 299 13.84 -14.34 12.65
C GLY A 299 14.48 -14.25 14.04
N GLN A 300 15.78 -13.96 14.14
CA GLN A 300 16.44 -13.86 15.44
C GLN A 300 15.93 -12.64 16.23
N THR A 301 15.58 -12.86 17.50
CA THR A 301 15.27 -11.79 18.45
C THR A 301 16.54 -11.02 18.81
N LEU A 302 16.49 -9.71 18.60
CA LEU A 302 17.61 -8.81 18.85
C LEU A 302 17.52 -8.16 20.24
N MET A 303 16.31 -7.79 20.68
CA MET A 303 16.02 -7.21 21.99
C MET A 303 14.52 -7.17 22.26
N ASP A 304 14.12 -6.96 23.51
CA ASP A 304 12.75 -6.63 23.89
C ASP A 304 12.63 -5.15 24.26
N ILE A 305 11.49 -4.54 23.95
CA ILE A 305 11.15 -3.20 24.41
C ILE A 305 10.01 -3.29 25.43
N VAL A 306 10.27 -2.75 26.62
CA VAL A 306 9.27 -2.62 27.70
C VAL A 306 8.70 -1.20 27.67
N PRO A 307 7.40 -1.02 27.37
CA PRO A 307 6.77 0.30 27.41
C PRO A 307 6.90 0.95 28.80
N ARG A 308 7.07 2.27 28.86
CA ARG A 308 7.23 3.01 30.14
C ARG A 308 5.94 3.61 30.69
N HIS A 309 4.91 3.74 29.86
CA HIS A 309 3.60 4.31 30.23
C HIS A 309 2.49 3.25 30.31
N SER A 310 2.89 2.01 30.42
CA SER A 310 2.03 0.89 30.72
C SER A 310 1.47 1.07 32.14
N ALA A 311 0.15 1.09 32.25
CA ALA A 311 -0.52 1.13 33.54
C ALA A 311 -0.03 -0.04 34.40
N VAL A 312 0.31 0.18 35.66
CA VAL A 312 0.60 -0.96 36.55
C VAL A 312 -0.74 -1.64 36.82
N VAL A 313 -0.86 -2.90 36.41
CA VAL A 313 -2.02 -3.75 36.69
C VAL A 313 -1.63 -4.79 37.72
N ILE A 314 -2.61 -5.29 38.45
CA ILE A 314 -2.40 -6.36 39.42
C ILE A 314 -2.84 -7.65 38.76
N GLU A 315 -1.93 -8.61 38.70
CA GLU A 315 -2.24 -9.97 38.33
C GLU A 315 -2.55 -10.75 39.61
N ALA A 316 -3.81 -11.10 39.80
CA ALA A 316 -4.32 -11.85 40.94
C ALA A 316 -4.63 -13.29 40.52
N ARG A 317 -4.37 -14.23 41.42
CA ARG A 317 -4.59 -15.66 41.19
C ARG A 317 -5.84 -16.10 41.95
N PHE A 318 -6.92 -16.37 41.22
CA PHE A 318 -8.19 -16.79 41.79
C PHE A 318 -8.29 -18.31 41.83
N SER A 319 -8.92 -18.82 42.89
CA SER A 319 -9.22 -20.25 43.03
C SER A 319 -10.22 -20.70 41.96
N PRO A 320 -10.08 -21.91 41.40
CA PRO A 320 -11.08 -22.50 40.51
C PRO A 320 -12.49 -22.58 41.12
N THR A 321 -12.59 -22.65 42.46
CA THR A 321 -13.88 -22.66 43.17
C THR A 321 -14.62 -21.33 43.11
N ASP A 322 -13.90 -20.23 42.92
CA ASP A 322 -14.43 -18.88 43.07
C ASP A 322 -14.64 -18.20 41.70
N VAL A 323 -14.08 -18.76 40.62
CA VAL A 323 -14.06 -18.15 39.28
C VAL A 323 -15.45 -17.95 38.67
N ASP A 324 -16.38 -18.89 38.94
CA ASP A 324 -17.74 -18.84 38.41
C ASP A 324 -18.55 -17.63 38.92
N ASP A 325 -18.19 -17.11 40.10
CA ASP A 325 -18.85 -15.96 40.71
C ASP A 325 -18.15 -14.62 40.38
N LEU A 326 -16.99 -14.66 39.72
CA LEU A 326 -16.25 -13.48 39.28
C LEU A 326 -16.73 -12.98 37.92
N ALA A 327 -16.84 -11.66 37.79
CA ALA A 327 -17.22 -11.02 36.53
C ALA A 327 -16.32 -9.84 36.19
N VAL A 328 -16.02 -9.68 34.90
CA VAL A 328 -15.30 -8.52 34.39
C VAL A 328 -16.10 -7.25 34.73
N GLY A 329 -15.44 -6.32 35.39
CA GLY A 329 -15.95 -5.04 35.82
C GLY A 329 -16.38 -4.97 37.28
N GLN A 330 -16.28 -6.06 38.05
CA GLN A 330 -16.49 -6.04 39.50
C GLN A 330 -15.46 -5.17 40.21
N LYS A 331 -15.89 -4.51 41.29
CA LYS A 331 -15.00 -3.78 42.20
C LYS A 331 -14.19 -4.78 43.01
N ALA A 332 -12.90 -4.52 43.17
CA ALA A 332 -11.97 -5.32 43.94
C ALA A 332 -11.30 -4.44 44.99
N GLU A 333 -11.13 -4.96 46.20
CA GLU A 333 -10.35 -4.32 47.25
C GLU A 333 -8.91 -4.86 47.19
N ILE A 334 -7.94 -3.97 47.08
CA ILE A 334 -6.53 -4.33 46.99
C ILE A 334 -5.85 -3.97 48.31
N ARG A 335 -5.17 -4.96 48.89
CA ARG A 335 -4.38 -4.84 50.11
C ARG A 335 -2.92 -5.08 49.78
N PHE A 336 -2.06 -4.09 50.02
CA PHE A 336 -0.62 -4.23 49.79
C PHE A 336 0.03 -4.91 51.01
N ALA A 337 0.46 -6.15 50.85
CA ALA A 337 1.16 -6.90 51.89
C ALA A 337 2.66 -6.61 51.79
N GLY A 338 3.21 -5.71 52.61
CA GLY A 338 4.64 -5.42 52.44
C GLY A 338 5.38 -4.51 53.42
N PHE A 339 4.75 -3.94 54.45
CA PHE A 339 5.49 -3.07 55.38
C PHE A 339 5.04 -3.23 56.84
N PRO A 340 5.95 -3.58 57.77
CA PRO A 340 5.65 -3.51 59.20
C PRO A 340 5.48 -2.04 59.62
N GLY A 341 4.33 -1.69 60.20
CA GLY A 341 4.19 -0.46 61.01
C GLY A 341 3.06 0.51 60.65
N ARG A 342 2.48 0.48 59.43
CA ARG A 342 1.28 1.26 59.06
C ARG A 342 0.52 0.51 57.95
N SER A 343 -0.72 0.10 58.20
CA SER A 343 -1.59 -0.45 57.16
C SER A 343 -1.87 0.63 56.11
N LEU A 344 -1.59 0.32 54.85
CA LEU A 344 -2.03 1.17 53.74
C LEU A 344 -3.57 1.16 53.68
N PRO A 345 -4.22 2.27 53.29
CA PRO A 345 -5.66 2.29 53.08
C PRO A 345 -6.04 1.24 52.03
N ILE A 346 -7.23 0.65 52.18
CA ILE A 346 -7.79 -0.28 51.19
C ILE A 346 -7.98 0.48 49.88
N ILE A 347 -7.44 -0.06 48.79
CA ILE A 347 -7.47 0.57 47.47
C ILE A 347 -8.54 -0.08 46.62
N GLU A 348 -9.46 0.71 46.08
CA GLU A 348 -10.44 0.21 45.12
C GLU A 348 -9.79 0.00 43.74
N GLY A 349 -9.96 -1.19 43.20
CA GLY A 349 -9.63 -1.57 41.83
C GLY A 349 -10.83 -2.14 41.10
N LYS A 350 -10.69 -2.38 39.80
CA LYS A 350 -11.71 -3.01 38.97
C LYS A 350 -11.13 -4.20 38.23
N VAL A 351 -11.80 -5.34 38.28
CA VAL A 351 -11.41 -6.53 37.52
C VAL A 351 -11.62 -6.24 36.04
N THR A 352 -10.56 -6.24 35.24
CA THR A 352 -10.60 -5.91 33.81
C THR A 352 -10.53 -7.15 32.93
N ARG A 353 -9.87 -8.21 33.38
CA ARG A 353 -9.73 -9.46 32.63
C ARG A 353 -9.72 -10.65 33.57
N ILE A 354 -10.31 -11.76 33.16
CA ILE A 354 -10.22 -13.06 33.83
C ILE A 354 -9.82 -14.06 32.73
N SER A 355 -8.84 -14.93 32.98
CA SER A 355 -8.44 -15.95 32.01
C SER A 355 -9.60 -16.90 31.72
N ALA A 356 -9.76 -17.29 30.46
CA ALA A 356 -10.77 -18.26 30.07
C ALA A 356 -10.39 -19.70 30.46
N ASP A 357 -9.13 -19.92 30.81
CA ASP A 357 -8.58 -21.22 31.17
C ASP A 357 -7.80 -21.13 32.50
N SER A 358 -7.67 -22.28 33.15
CA SER A 358 -6.92 -22.46 34.39
C SER A 358 -5.44 -22.75 34.09
N PHE A 359 -4.55 -22.18 34.90
CA PHE A 359 -3.13 -22.43 34.86
C PHE A 359 -2.70 -23.25 36.07
N VAL A 360 -1.72 -24.12 35.91
CA VAL A 360 -1.15 -24.90 37.03
C VAL A 360 0.17 -24.26 37.44
N GLU A 361 0.34 -24.00 38.73
CA GLU A 361 1.61 -23.49 39.24
C GLU A 361 2.67 -24.61 39.29
N GLU A 362 3.73 -24.49 38.49
CA GLU A 362 4.82 -25.50 38.37
C GLU A 362 5.44 -25.94 39.71
N LYS A 363 5.42 -25.09 40.73
CA LYS A 363 6.04 -25.37 42.04
C LYS A 363 5.11 -26.06 43.03
N THR A 364 3.81 -25.81 42.95
CA THR A 364 2.82 -26.23 43.97
C THR A 364 1.79 -27.21 43.42
N GLY A 365 1.65 -27.28 42.08
CA GLY A 365 0.64 -28.11 41.41
C GLY A 365 -0.79 -27.59 41.56
N ILE A 366 -0.98 -26.41 42.16
CA ILE A 366 -2.31 -25.83 42.39
C ILE A 366 -2.79 -25.13 41.11
N ALA A 367 -4.01 -25.46 40.67
CA ALA A 367 -4.67 -24.79 39.56
C ALA A 367 -5.21 -23.42 40.00
N TYR A 368 -5.06 -22.39 39.16
CA TYR A 368 -5.53 -21.03 39.42
C TYR A 368 -6.00 -20.37 38.11
N PHE A 369 -6.92 -19.42 38.22
CA PHE A 369 -7.29 -18.53 37.13
C PHE A 369 -6.59 -17.18 37.28
N ALA A 370 -6.01 -16.67 36.20
CA ALA A 370 -5.32 -15.39 36.20
C ALA A 370 -6.32 -14.26 35.97
N GLY A 371 -6.48 -13.36 36.94
CA GLY A 371 -7.30 -12.16 36.79
C GLY A 371 -6.47 -10.89 36.83
N GLU A 372 -6.77 -9.94 35.95
CA GLU A 372 -6.16 -8.62 35.94
C GLU A 372 -7.09 -7.61 36.61
N VAL A 373 -6.53 -6.84 37.54
CA VAL A 373 -7.21 -5.76 38.25
C VAL A 373 -6.50 -4.46 37.96
N THR A 374 -7.25 -3.49 37.43
CA THR A 374 -6.74 -2.14 37.16
C THR A 374 -7.14 -1.19 38.29
N ILE A 375 -6.21 -0.34 38.71
CA ILE A 375 -6.43 0.69 39.73
C ILE A 375 -6.72 2.01 39.01
N ALA A 376 -7.75 2.73 39.45
CA ALA A 376 -8.07 4.03 38.89
C ALA A 376 -7.03 5.10 39.31
N PRO A 377 -6.67 6.07 38.43
CA PRO A 377 -5.61 7.05 38.70
C PRO A 377 -5.81 7.90 39.98
N ASP A 378 -7.06 8.15 40.37
CA ASP A 378 -7.47 8.85 41.58
C ASP A 378 -7.09 8.07 42.86
N GLN A 379 -7.22 6.75 42.84
CA GLN A 379 -6.84 5.87 43.93
C GLN A 379 -5.32 5.77 44.09
N ILE A 380 -4.59 5.81 42.97
CA ILE A 380 -3.11 5.89 42.98
C ILE A 380 -2.65 7.21 43.63
N ALA A 381 -3.38 8.31 43.40
CA ALA A 381 -3.11 9.61 44.03
C ALA A 381 -3.42 9.63 45.54
N LEU A 382 -4.31 8.76 46.03
CA LEU A 382 -4.59 8.60 47.46
C LEU A 382 -3.37 7.98 48.18
N ILE A 383 -2.73 6.98 47.58
CA ILE A 383 -1.52 6.34 48.14
C ILE A 383 -0.38 7.36 48.27
N ARG A 384 -0.19 8.23 47.27
CA ARG A 384 0.83 9.29 47.29
C ARG A 384 0.59 10.34 48.38
N ARG A 385 -0.67 10.54 48.82
CA ARG A 385 -1.00 11.48 49.90
C ARG A 385 -0.79 10.89 51.29
N TYR A 386 -0.96 9.57 51.44
CA TYR A 386 -0.75 8.88 52.72
C TYR A 386 0.73 8.59 53.04
N ARG A 387 1.64 8.77 52.08
CA ARG A 387 3.09 8.60 52.28
C ARG A 387 3.83 9.86 51.84
N GLU A 388 4.48 10.55 52.77
CA GLU A 388 5.48 11.57 52.44
C GLU A 388 6.67 10.89 51.75
N GLY A 389 6.83 11.11 50.44
CA GLY A 389 7.89 10.56 49.60
C GLY A 389 7.38 9.88 48.33
N ASP A 390 8.26 9.75 47.33
CA ASP A 390 7.97 9.20 45.99
C ASP A 390 7.55 7.71 46.02
N PHE A 391 6.32 7.42 46.43
CA PHE A 391 5.74 6.08 46.29
C PHE A 391 5.45 5.82 44.80
N ALA A 392 6.40 5.14 44.15
CA ALA A 392 6.21 4.55 42.84
C ALA A 392 5.89 3.05 43.00
N MET A 393 4.71 2.63 42.52
CA MET A 393 4.34 1.21 42.48
C MET A 393 5.30 0.48 41.53
N LYS A 394 6.18 -0.34 42.09
CA LYS A 394 7.14 -1.12 41.31
C LYS A 394 6.49 -2.43 40.85
N PRO A 395 6.83 -2.95 39.66
CA PRO A 395 6.46 -4.30 39.27
C PRO A 395 7.05 -5.34 40.23
N GLY A 396 6.29 -6.37 40.58
CA GLY A 396 6.68 -7.45 41.47
C GLY A 396 6.31 -7.28 42.95
N MET A 397 5.58 -6.22 43.32
CA MET A 397 5.09 -6.05 44.70
C MET A 397 3.97 -7.05 45.00
N PRO A 398 4.03 -7.82 46.10
CA PRO A 398 2.96 -8.72 46.50
C PRO A 398 1.74 -7.93 46.98
N VAL A 399 0.57 -8.35 46.53
CA VAL A 399 -0.72 -7.75 46.87
C VAL A 399 -1.73 -8.86 47.10
N GLU A 400 -2.70 -8.60 47.95
CA GLU A 400 -3.86 -9.46 48.16
C GLU A 400 -5.08 -8.74 47.59
N VAL A 401 -5.78 -9.42 46.68
CA VAL A 401 -6.98 -8.90 46.04
C VAL A 401 -8.19 -9.60 46.64
N VAL A 402 -9.12 -8.81 47.15
CA VAL A 402 -10.38 -9.29 47.73
C VAL A 402 -11.51 -8.84 46.81
N VAL A 403 -12.17 -9.80 46.17
CA VAL A 403 -13.32 -9.50 45.31
C VAL A 403 -14.59 -9.97 46.01
N PRO A 404 -15.56 -9.09 46.29
CA PRO A 404 -16.84 -9.49 46.85
C PRO A 404 -17.59 -10.35 45.82
N LEU A 405 -17.91 -11.58 46.21
CA LEU A 405 -18.67 -12.51 45.39
C LEU A 405 -20.17 -12.23 45.49
N ARG A 406 -20.97 -12.95 44.69
CA ARG A 406 -22.42 -12.88 44.78
C ARG A 406 -22.91 -13.25 46.17
N ARG A 407 -23.81 -12.44 46.72
CA ARG A 407 -24.47 -12.73 48.00
C ARG A 407 -25.31 -13.98 47.87
N ARG A 408 -24.96 -15.03 48.62
CA ARG A 408 -25.76 -16.25 48.76
C ARG A 408 -26.54 -16.18 50.08
N THR A 409 -27.71 -16.80 50.11
CA THR A 409 -28.45 -16.95 51.38
C THR A 409 -27.91 -18.14 52.16
N ALA A 410 -28.05 -18.14 53.48
CA ALA A 410 -27.61 -19.28 54.30
C ALA A 410 -28.29 -20.59 53.87
N LEU A 411 -29.56 -20.51 53.42
CA LEU A 411 -30.28 -21.66 52.85
C LEU A 411 -29.64 -22.15 51.55
N GLN A 412 -29.28 -21.25 50.64
CA GLN A 412 -28.67 -21.59 49.35
C GLN A 412 -27.30 -22.25 49.52
N TYR A 413 -26.44 -21.71 50.40
CA TYR A 413 -25.13 -22.31 50.69
C TYR A 413 -25.22 -23.74 51.24
N MET A 414 -26.26 -24.04 52.03
CA MET A 414 -26.46 -25.36 52.63
C MET A 414 -27.08 -26.39 51.67
N VAL A 415 -27.87 -25.92 50.70
CA VAL A 415 -28.63 -26.78 49.78
C VAL A 415 -27.90 -27.00 48.44
N ASP A 416 -27.14 -26.01 47.92
CA ASP A 416 -26.40 -26.10 46.64
C ASP A 416 -25.56 -27.41 46.51
N PRO A 417 -24.78 -27.85 47.53
CA PRO A 417 -23.99 -29.08 47.43
C PRO A 417 -24.83 -30.36 47.36
N LEU A 418 -25.99 -30.37 48.03
CA LEU A 418 -26.93 -31.49 48.04
C LEU A 418 -27.63 -31.63 46.69
N THR A 419 -28.03 -30.51 46.09
CA THR A 419 -28.59 -30.50 44.74
C THR A 419 -27.54 -30.92 43.71
N ASP A 420 -26.32 -30.37 43.77
CA ASP A 420 -25.25 -30.71 42.82
C ASP A 420 -24.82 -32.18 42.92
N SER A 421 -24.81 -32.74 44.14
CA SER A 421 -24.54 -34.15 44.36
C SER A 421 -25.67 -35.06 43.87
N MET A 422 -26.94 -34.64 44.01
CA MET A 422 -28.07 -35.37 43.43
C MET A 422 -28.03 -35.33 41.90
N TRP A 423 -27.74 -34.19 41.28
CA TRP A 423 -27.57 -34.07 39.83
C TRP A 423 -26.39 -34.91 39.29
N ARG A 424 -25.28 -35.00 40.03
CA ARG A 424 -24.14 -35.88 39.69
C ARG A 424 -24.45 -37.37 39.89
N SER A 425 -25.29 -37.74 40.85
CA SER A 425 -25.66 -39.14 41.10
C SER A 425 -26.67 -39.72 40.09
N PHE A 426 -27.40 -38.88 39.34
CA PHE A 426 -28.36 -39.32 38.31
C PHE A 426 -27.79 -39.32 36.88
N ARG A 427 -26.49 -39.01 36.72
CA ARG A 427 -25.76 -39.20 35.47
C ARG A 427 -24.49 -39.99 35.75
N GLU A 428 -24.53 -41.26 35.37
CA GLU A 428 -23.37 -42.12 35.29
C GLU A 428 -22.46 -41.61 34.14
N GLN A 429 -21.19 -41.34 34.44
CA GLN A 429 -20.09 -41.30 33.47
C GLN A 429 -19.07 -42.34 33.89
#